data_AF-A0A0L1II05-F1
#
_entry.id   AF-A0A0L1II05-F1
#
_cell.length_a   1.000
_cell.length_b   1.000
_cell.length_c   1.000
_cell.angle_alpha   90.00
_cell.angle_beta   90.00
_cell.angle_gamma   90.00
#
_symmetry.space_group_name_H-M   'P 1'
#
loop_
_entity.id
_entity.type
_entity.pdbx_description
1 polymer ?
#
loop_
_entity_poly.entity_id
_entity_poly.type
_entity_poly.pdbx_seq_one_letter_code
_entity_poly.pdbx_strand_id
1 'polypeptide(L)' 'MDAKYIILIVNIVVGVMLLIIGGLLQLYIKKKSAITFNTQKTSKRQTFLSLISVSLIVAGILVLLLGGLSQFITNIVK' A
#
# COMPACT_ATOMS: atom_id res chain seq x y z
N MET A 1 -15.38 21.07 12.64
CA MET A 1 -14.19 20.69 11.85
C MET A 1 -14.62 20.64 10.39
N ASP A 2 -14.02 21.44 9.51
CA ASP A 2 -14.36 21.44 8.09
C ASP A 2 -14.20 20.04 7.46
N ALA A 3 -15.15 19.65 6.62
CA ALA A 3 -15.18 18.35 5.94
C ALA A 3 -13.87 18.04 5.17
N LYS A 4 -13.13 19.06 4.73
CA LYS A 4 -11.82 18.92 4.09
C LYS A 4 -10.76 18.25 4.97
N TYR A 5 -10.73 18.54 6.26
CA TYR A 5 -9.78 17.91 7.19
C TYR A 5 -10.16 16.45 7.47
N ILE A 6 -11.46 16.14 7.51
CA ILE A 6 -11.94 14.77 7.68
C ILE A 6 -11.52 13.92 6.48
N ILE A 7 -11.71 14.41 5.26
CA ILE A 7 -11.31 13.73 4.03
C ILE A 7 -9.79 13.51 3.99
N LEU A 8 -8.99 14.51 4.41
CA LEU A 8 -7.54 14.38 4.52
C LEU A 8 -7.13 13.25 5.46
N ILE A 9 -7.66 13.28 6.69
CA ILE A 9 -7.32 12.31 7.73
C ILE A 9 -7.67 10.91 7.26
N VAL A 10 -8.86 10.72 6.68
CA VAL A 10 -9.27 9.43 6.12
C VAL A 10 -8.29 8.97 5.03
N ASN A 11 -7.88 9.85 4.13
CA ASN A 11 -6.98 9.48 3.04
C ASN A 11 -5.58 9.08 3.53
N ILE A 12 -5.05 9.80 4.52
CA ILE A 12 -3.77 9.47 5.17
C ILE A 12 -3.88 8.14 5.90
N VAL A 13 -4.94 7.95 6.69
CA VAL A 13 -5.15 6.72 7.47
C VAL A 13 -5.30 5.51 6.55
N VAL A 14 -6.09 5.62 5.49
CA VAL A 14 -6.29 4.54 4.51
C VAL A 14 -5.00 4.24 3.75
N GLY A 15 -4.28 5.27 3.29
CA GLY A 15 -3.01 5.09 2.58
C GLY A 15 -1.94 4.42 3.44
N VAL A 16 -1.79 4.85 4.69
CA VAL A 16 -0.84 4.25 5.65
C VAL A 16 -1.25 2.81 5.99
N MET A 17 -2.54 2.54 6.21
CA MET A 17 -3.05 1.18 6.42
C MET A 17 -2.71 0.24 5.26
N LEU A 18 -2.93 0.67 4.01
CA LEU A 18 -2.59 -0.10 2.81
C LEU A 18 -1.09 -0.40 2.72
N LEU A 19 -0.23 0.58 3.06
CA LEU A 19 1.22 0.39 3.07
C LEU A 19 1.68 -0.59 4.15
N ILE A 20 1.13 -0.50 5.36
CA ILE A 20 1.45 -1.42 6.46
C ILE A 20 1.04 -2.84 6.07
N ILE A 21 -0.18 -3.04 5.55
CA ILE A 21 -0.67 -4.36 5.14
C ILE A 21 0.18 -4.89 3.98
N GLY A 22 0.43 -4.09 2.95
CA GLY A 22 1.23 -4.47 1.78
C GLY A 22 2.67 -4.84 2.16
N GLY A 23 3.29 -4.07 3.05
CA GLY A 23 4.65 -4.31 3.55
C GLY A 23 4.75 -5.54 4.46
N LEU A 24 3.81 -5.73 5.38
CA LEU A 24 3.72 -6.95 6.20
C LEU A 24 3.54 -8.19 5.33
N LEU A 25 2.69 -8.10 4.30
CA LEU A 25 2.48 -9.19 3.34
C LEU A 25 3.76 -9.49 2.56
N GLN A 26 4.50 -8.46 2.13
CA GLN A 26 5.79 -8.63 1.43
C GLN A 26 6.85 -9.29 2.31
N LEU A 27 6.95 -8.88 3.59
CA LEU A 27 7.83 -9.51 4.57
C LEU A 27 7.45 -10.97 4.80
N TYR A 28 6.16 -11.28 4.88
CA TYR A 28 5.68 -12.65 5.04
C TYR A 28 6.04 -13.52 3.84
N ILE A 29 5.87 -13.00 2.62
CA ILE A 29 6.24 -13.69 1.37
C ILE A 29 7.76 -13.90 1.31
N LYS A 30 8.57 -12.89 1.64
CA LYS A 30 10.03 -13.00 1.71
C LYS A 30 10.47 -14.06 2.73
N LYS A 31 9.91 -14.03 3.94
CA LYS A 31 10.24 -14.96 5.01
C LYS A 31 9.88 -16.39 4.63
N LYS A 32 8.73 -16.60 3.98
CA LYS A 32 8.30 -17.92 3.49
C LYS A 32 9.13 -18.40 2.29
N SER A 33 9.50 -17.50 1.38
CA SER A 33 10.37 -17.81 0.23
C SER A 33 11.78 -18.19 0.66
N ALA A 34 12.31 -17.59 1.74
CA ALA A 34 13.62 -17.97 2.30
C ALA A 34 13.61 -19.39 2.88
N ILE A 35 12.49 -19.82 3.48
CA ILE A 35 12.30 -21.19 3.97
C ILE A 35 12.14 -22.18 2.80
N THR A 36 11.46 -21.78 1.73
CA THR A 36 11.26 -22.61 0.53
C THR A 36 12.49 -22.67 -0.39
N PHE A 37 13.52 -21.83 -0.20
CA PHE A 37 14.74 -21.86 -1.03
C PHE A 37 15.54 -23.17 -0.88
N ASN A 38 15.29 -23.94 0.18
CA ASN A 38 15.83 -25.31 0.34
C ASN A 38 14.99 -26.39 -0.40
N THR A 39 13.86 -26.01 -1.01
CA THR A 39 12.96 -26.92 -1.73
C THR A 39 12.43 -26.22 -2.98
N GLN A 40 13.19 -26.38 -4.06
CA GLN A 40 13.16 -25.75 -5.37
C GLN A 40 11.81 -25.77 -6.15
N LYS A 41 10.73 -25.15 -5.66
CA LYS A 41 9.54 -24.79 -6.45
C LYS A 41 8.87 -23.50 -5.96
N THR A 42 9.12 -22.39 -6.65
CA THR A 42 8.24 -21.21 -6.60
C THR A 42 6.85 -21.63 -7.11
N SER A 43 5.88 -21.72 -6.20
CA SER A 43 4.49 -22.02 -6.57
C SER A 43 3.87 -20.81 -7.26
N LYS A 44 3.02 -21.02 -8.28
CA LYS A 44 2.18 -19.97 -8.91
C LYS A 44 1.48 -19.08 -7.86
N ARG A 45 1.14 -19.66 -6.70
CA ARG A 45 0.53 -18.99 -5.56
C ARG A 45 1.44 -17.93 -4.92
N GLN A 46 2.74 -18.15 -4.90
CA GLN A 46 3.72 -17.26 -4.28
C GLN A 46 3.97 -16.02 -5.17
N THR A 47 4.04 -16.23 -6.49
CA THR A 47 4.06 -15.13 -7.49
C THR A 47 2.80 -14.28 -7.41
N PHE A 48 1.62 -14.93 -7.29
CA PHE A 48 0.35 -14.22 -7.16
C PHE A 48 0.27 -13.40 -5.86
N LEU A 49 0.70 -13.97 -4.72
CA LEU A 49 0.78 -13.24 -3.45
C LEU A 49 1.76 -12.05 -3.54
N SER A 50 2.89 -12.22 -4.22
CA SER A 50 3.86 -11.14 -4.43
C SER A 50 3.26 -10.03 -5.30
N LEU A 51 2.52 -10.39 -6.34
CA LEU A 51 1.82 -9.42 -7.19
C LEU A 51 0.81 -8.61 -6.38
N ILE A 52 -0.03 -9.28 -5.57
CA ILE A 52 -1.01 -8.62 -4.69
C ILE A 52 -0.32 -7.66 -3.72
N SER A 53 0.76 -8.10 -3.09
CA SER A 53 1.51 -7.26 -2.15
C SER A 53 2.03 -5.99 -2.83
N VAL A 54 2.62 -6.11 -4.02
CA VAL A 54 3.09 -4.96 -4.80
C VAL A 54 1.92 -4.06 -5.21
N SER A 55 0.80 -4.63 -5.67
CA SER A 55 -0.39 -3.86 -6.04
C SER A 55 -0.97 -3.09 -4.85
N LEU A 56 -1.00 -3.69 -3.65
CA LEU A 56 -1.43 -3.00 -2.42
C LEU A 56 -0.50 -1.83 -2.05
N ILE A 57 0.81 -2.01 -2.19
CA ILE A 57 1.79 -0.95 -1.93
C ILE A 57 1.59 0.20 -2.93
N VAL A 58 1.48 -0.11 -4.22
CA VAL A 58 1.24 0.89 -5.27
C VAL A 58 -0.07 1.63 -5.03
N ALA A 59 -1.14 0.93 -4.67
CA ALA A 59 -2.42 1.54 -4.31
C ALA A 59 -2.29 2.48 -3.11
N GLY A 60 -1.58 2.06 -2.05
CA GLY A 60 -1.32 2.91 -0.88
C GLY A 60 -0.56 4.20 -1.23
N ILE A 61 0.48 4.11 -2.07
CA ILE A 61 1.23 5.28 -2.55
C ILE A 61 0.31 6.21 -3.37
N LEU A 62 -0.51 5.66 -4.28
CA LEU A 62 -1.44 6.43 -5.09
C LEU A 62 -2.47 7.18 -4.23
N VAL A 63 -3.02 6.51 -3.22
CA VAL A 63 -3.98 7.10 -2.27
C VAL A 63 -3.34 8.30 -1.54
N LEU A 64 -2.10 8.15 -1.07
CA LEU A 64 -1.37 9.24 -0.42
C LEU A 64 -1.03 10.39 -1.38
N LEU A 65 -0.62 10.10 -2.61
CA LEU A 65 -0.32 11.11 -3.62
C LEU A 65 -1.58 11.89 -4.01
N LEU A 66 -2.68 11.20 -4.30
CA LEU A 66 -3.96 11.84 -4.63
C LEU A 66 -4.52 12.65 -3.46
N GLY A 67 -4.33 12.16 -2.23
CA GLY A 67 -4.67 12.91 -1.02
C GLY A 67 -3.86 14.18 -0.85
N GLY A 68 -2.53 14.09 -1.01
CA GLY A 68 -1.65 15.26 -0.98
C GLY A 68 -1.94 16.26 -2.09
N LEU A 69 -2.15 15.77 -3.32
CA LEU A 69 -2.53 16.59 -4.49
C LEU A 69 -3.86 17.31 -4.25
N SER A 70 -4.85 16.66 -3.64
CA SER A 70 -6.15 17.28 -3.36
C SER A 70 -6.05 18.49 -2.42
N GLN A 71 -5.12 18.45 -1.44
CA GLN A 71 -4.82 19.60 -0.60
C GLN A 71 -4.08 20.67 -1.37
N PHE A 72 -3.07 20.27 -2.15
CA PHE A 72 -2.25 21.20 -2.91
C PHE A 72 -3.11 22.02 -3.89
N ILE A 73 -4.00 21.36 -4.64
CA ILE A 73 -4.97 22.02 -5.53
C ILE A 73 -5.93 22.90 -4.72
N THR A 74 -6.45 22.40 -3.60
CA THR A 74 -7.34 23.18 -2.73
C THR A 74 -6.70 24.46 -2.19
N ASN A 75 -5.39 24.45 -1.94
CA ASN A 75 -4.64 25.57 -1.40
C ASN A 75 -4.17 26.57 -2.47
N ILE A 76 -4.19 26.19 -3.75
CA ILE A 76 -3.82 27.03 -4.90
C ILE A 76 -5.06 27.64 -5.56
N VAL A 77 -6.18 26.93 -5.56
CA VAL A 77 -7.44 27.33 -6.20
C VAL A 77 -8.33 28.18 -5.25
N LYS A 78 -7.98 28.27 -3.97
CA LYS A 78 -8.52 29.25 -3.01
C LYS A 78 -7.55 30.40 -2.83
#